data_AF-A0A072PS53-F1
#
_entry.id   AF-A0A072PS53-F1
#
_cell.length_a   1.000
_cell.length_b   1.000
_cell.length_c   1.000
_cell.angle_alpha   90.00
_cell.angle_beta   90.00
_cell.angle_gamma   90.00
#
_symmetry.space_group_name_H-M   'P 1'
#
loop_
_entity.id
_entity.type
_entity.pdbx_description
1 polymer ?
#
loop_
_entity_poly.entity_id
_entity_poly.type
_entity_poly.pdbx_seq_one_letter_code
_entity_poly.pdbx_strand_id
1 'polypeptide(L)'
;MEAEIIPMCKDQGMAIVSWAALGGGQLMSAEQRKRTEQNPDARPKGSRRDADRNVSDVLEKIAVDNSTTLQAVGFPIVGVQTIEHVKAMPEAMRVSLSKSDIEGTQSAYKFDPLFPMSFLFNHRNDQPYSLALTAADNQQCQMAAWINSPPK
;
A
#
# COMPACT_ATOMS: atom_id res chain seq x y z
N MET A 1 -9.27 8.30 -1.45
CA MET A 1 -8.58 9.61 -1.39
C MET A 1 -7.29 9.59 -2.21
N GLU A 2 -6.44 8.58 -2.06
CA GLU A 2 -5.18 8.48 -2.82
C GLU A 2 -5.37 8.18 -4.31
N ALA A 3 -6.45 7.49 -4.69
CA ALA A 3 -6.73 7.08 -6.07
C ALA A 3 -6.79 8.25 -7.08
N GLU A 4 -7.25 9.44 -6.66
CA GLU A 4 -7.35 10.62 -7.53
C GLU A 4 -6.13 11.53 -7.43
N ILE A 5 -5.55 11.63 -6.23
CA ILE A 5 -4.41 12.52 -5.95
C ILE A 5 -3.13 11.97 -6.57
N ILE A 6 -2.90 10.65 -6.53
CA ILE A 6 -1.67 10.05 -7.07
C ILE A 6 -1.51 10.32 -8.57
N PRO A 7 -2.51 10.05 -9.44
CA PRO A 7 -2.41 10.39 -10.86
C PRO A 7 -2.18 11.88 -11.12
N MET A 8 -2.86 12.76 -10.38
CA MET A 8 -2.71 14.20 -10.51
C MET A 8 -1.28 14.64 -10.14
N CYS A 9 -0.74 14.18 -9.01
CA CYS A 9 0.62 14.53 -8.61
C CYS A 9 1.66 14.00 -9.60
N LYS A 10 1.48 12.79 -10.15
CA LYS A 10 2.37 12.26 -11.21
C LYS A 10 2.36 13.16 -12.45
N ASP A 11 1.18 13.59 -12.89
CA ASP A 11 1.00 14.46 -14.05
C ASP A 11 1.62 15.85 -13.84
N GLN A 12 1.46 16.42 -12.64
CA GLN A 12 1.96 17.76 -12.29
C GLN A 12 3.42 17.77 -11.81
N GLY A 13 4.12 16.63 -11.84
CA GLY A 13 5.51 16.52 -11.35
C GLY A 13 5.66 16.78 -9.84
N MET A 14 4.61 16.54 -9.06
CA MET A 14 4.59 16.73 -7.61
C MET A 14 4.99 15.46 -6.87
N ALA A 15 5.78 15.61 -5.81
CA ALA A 15 6.09 14.52 -4.90
C ALA A 15 4.94 14.28 -3.91
N ILE A 16 4.68 13.01 -3.59
CA ILE A 16 3.77 12.60 -2.52
C ILE A 16 4.59 11.97 -1.40
N VAL A 17 4.23 12.28 -0.16
CA VAL A 17 4.79 11.63 1.01
C VAL A 17 3.65 11.09 1.86
N SER A 18 3.59 9.77 2.02
CA SER A 18 2.55 9.09 2.80
C SER A 18 2.80 9.24 4.30
N TRP A 19 1.81 9.74 5.03
CA TRP A 19 1.83 9.76 6.50
C TRP A 19 1.19 8.50 7.09
N ALA A 20 1.69 8.04 8.24
CA ALA A 20 1.21 6.85 8.95
C ALA A 20 1.12 5.57 8.10
N ALA A 21 2.06 5.36 7.19
CA ALA A 21 2.03 4.23 6.26
C ALA A 21 2.10 2.84 6.94
N LEU A 22 2.57 2.76 8.20
CA LEU A 22 2.48 1.57 9.06
C LEU A 22 1.11 1.41 9.78
N GLY A 23 0.09 2.16 9.35
CA GLY A 23 -1.24 2.17 9.98
C GLY A 23 -1.22 2.63 11.44
N GLY A 24 -0.28 3.52 11.82
CA GLY A 24 -0.09 3.92 13.22
C GLY A 24 0.44 2.79 14.13
N GLY A 25 1.17 1.83 13.56
CA GLY A 25 1.74 0.69 14.27
C GLY A 25 0.80 -0.52 14.35
N GLN A 26 -0.20 -0.60 13.46
CA GLN A 26 -1.07 -1.76 13.30
C GLN A 26 -0.42 -2.86 12.45
N LEU A 27 0.41 -2.46 11.47
CA LEU A 27 1.17 -3.38 10.62
C LEU A 27 2.44 -3.83 11.36
N MET A 28 2.43 -5.05 11.88
CA MET A 28 3.53 -5.61 12.69
C MET A 28 3.70 -7.11 12.42
N SER A 29 4.93 -7.59 12.54
CA SER A 29 5.23 -9.02 12.40
C SER A 29 4.50 -9.85 13.44
N ALA A 30 4.30 -11.15 13.17
CA ALA A 30 3.68 -12.04 14.13
C ALA A 30 4.39 -12.06 15.49
N GLU A 31 5.72 -11.94 15.50
CA GLU A 31 6.52 -11.87 16.72
C GLU A 31 6.28 -10.55 17.49
N GLN A 32 6.28 -9.41 16.79
CA GLN A 32 6.04 -8.10 17.40
C GLN A 32 4.63 -7.99 17.98
N ARG A 33 3.64 -8.62 17.33
CA ARG A 33 2.27 -8.71 17.85
C ARG A 33 2.23 -9.43 19.20
N LYS A 34 2.86 -10.60 19.31
CA LYS A 34 2.95 -11.37 20.56
C LYS A 34 3.66 -10.59 21.67
N ARG A 35 4.79 -9.94 21.35
CA ARG A 35 5.52 -9.10 22.33
C ARG A 35 4.68 -7.92 22.83
N THR A 36 3.89 -7.30 21.95
CA THR A 36 3.02 -6.18 22.32
C THR A 36 1.85 -6.63 23.18
N GLU A 37 1.27 -7.81 22.92
CA GLU A 37 0.19 -8.38 23.75
C GLU A 37 0.64 -8.76 25.16
N GLN A 38 1.91 -9.16 25.30
CA GLN A 38 2.51 -9.52 26.59
C GLN A 38 2.99 -8.31 27.39
N ASN A 39 3.04 -7.12 26.79
CA ASN A 39 3.53 -5.92 27.44
C ASN A 39 2.37 -5.11 28.07
N PRO A 40 2.28 -5.04 29.40
CA PRO A 40 1.18 -4.33 30.08
C PRO A 40 1.21 -2.80 29.90
N ASP A 41 2.36 -2.21 29.54
CA ASP A 41 2.49 -0.77 29.26
C ASP A 41 2.28 -0.42 27.78
N ALA A 42 1.96 -1.41 26.94
CA ALA A 42 1.70 -1.16 25.54
C ALA A 42 0.44 -0.31 25.36
N ARG A 43 0.56 0.79 24.61
CA ARG A 43 -0.57 1.64 24.24
C ARG A 43 -1.67 0.77 23.62
N PRO A 44 -2.94 0.87 24.07
CA PRO A 44 -4.04 0.11 23.48
C PRO A 44 -4.15 0.51 22.01
N LYS A 45 -3.79 -0.42 21.14
CA LYS A 45 -3.92 -0.26 19.69
C LYS A 45 -5.36 -0.63 19.33
N GLY A 46 -6.02 0.23 18.54
CA GLY A 46 -7.43 0.06 18.13
C GLY A 46 -7.71 -1.28 17.46
N SER A 47 -9.00 -1.63 17.32
CA SER A 47 -9.44 -2.96 16.87
C SER A 47 -8.69 -3.42 15.63
N ARG A 48 -7.94 -4.51 15.78
CA ARG A 48 -7.18 -5.14 14.71
C ARG A 48 -8.17 -5.78 13.76
N ARG A 49 -8.30 -5.24 12.55
CA ARG A 49 -9.16 -5.84 11.53
C ARG A 49 -8.44 -7.05 10.95
N ASP A 50 -9.18 -8.08 10.55
CA ASP A 50 -8.59 -9.23 9.87
C ASP A 50 -7.85 -8.83 8.57
N ALA A 51 -8.31 -7.75 7.92
CA ALA A 51 -7.64 -7.14 6.78
C ALA A 51 -6.19 -6.70 7.09
N ASP A 52 -5.96 -6.04 8.25
CA ASP A 52 -4.64 -5.54 8.63
C ASP A 52 -3.69 -6.70 8.92
N ARG A 53 -4.23 -7.83 9.41
CA ARG A 53 -3.47 -9.06 9.62
C ARG A 53 -3.02 -9.68 8.31
N ASN A 54 -3.91 -9.78 7.32
CA ASN A 54 -3.58 -10.31 6.00
C ASN A 54 -2.48 -9.47 5.32
N VAL A 55 -2.58 -8.14 5.39
CA VAL A 55 -1.55 -7.24 4.86
C VAL A 55 -0.23 -7.44 5.59
N SER A 56 -0.25 -7.54 6.93
CA SER A 56 0.97 -7.78 7.72
C SER A 56 1.66 -9.10 7.36
N ASP A 57 0.89 -10.16 7.13
CA ASP A 57 1.43 -11.48 6.78
C ASP A 57 2.04 -11.49 5.37
N VAL A 58 1.50 -10.71 4.42
CA VAL A 58 2.11 -10.51 3.08
C VAL A 58 3.39 -9.69 3.18
N LEU A 59 3.38 -8.58 3.93
CA LEU A 59 4.56 -7.75 4.13
C LEU A 59 5.69 -8.50 4.84
N GLU A 60 5.37 -9.42 5.76
CA GLU A 60 6.35 -10.26 6.44
C GLU A 60 7.04 -11.23 5.47
N LYS A 61 6.31 -11.82 4.52
CA LYS A 61 6.89 -12.67 3.47
C LYS A 61 7.86 -11.87 2.59
N ILE A 62 7.42 -10.70 2.11
CA ILE A 62 8.24 -9.82 1.27
C ILE A 62 9.50 -9.38 2.03
N ALA A 63 9.37 -9.08 3.33
CA ALA A 63 10.51 -8.72 4.18
C ALA A 63 11.53 -9.86 4.28
N VAL A 64 11.07 -11.11 4.48
CA VAL A 64 11.93 -12.30 4.52
C VAL A 64 12.65 -12.50 3.19
N ASP A 65 11.94 -12.43 2.07
CA ASP A 65 12.51 -12.63 0.73
C ASP A 65 13.57 -11.59 0.40
N ASN A 66 13.38 -10.35 0.88
CA ASN A 66 14.34 -9.25 0.70
C ASN A 66 15.38 -9.15 1.83
N SER A 67 15.41 -10.09 2.78
CA SER A 67 16.30 -10.07 3.95
C SER A 67 16.25 -8.75 4.75
N THR A 68 15.05 -8.19 4.91
CA THR A 68 14.80 -6.92 5.58
C THR A 68 13.76 -7.05 6.69
N THR A 69 13.53 -5.97 7.44
CA THR A 69 12.47 -5.92 8.44
C THR A 69 11.16 -5.43 7.82
N LEU A 70 10.02 -5.79 8.40
CA LEU A 70 8.71 -5.33 7.93
C LEU A 70 8.62 -3.79 7.88
N GLN A 71 9.29 -3.10 8.79
CA GLN A 71 9.38 -1.63 8.81
C GLN A 71 10.18 -1.05 7.64
N ALA A 72 11.10 -1.84 7.09
CA ALA A 72 12.02 -1.42 6.04
C ALA A 72 11.45 -1.59 4.62
N VAL A 73 10.36 -2.35 4.45
CA VAL A 73 9.79 -2.71 3.13
C VAL A 73 9.14 -1.55 2.35
N GLY A 74 9.14 -0.32 2.87
CA GLY A 74 8.98 0.85 2.00
C GLY A 74 8.08 1.95 2.53
N PHE A 75 8.59 2.76 3.46
CA PHE A 75 7.85 3.91 3.95
C PHE A 75 8.72 5.17 4.01
N PRO A 76 8.39 6.23 3.23
CA PRO A 76 9.22 7.43 3.11
C PRO A 76 9.25 8.26 4.40
N ILE A 77 8.25 8.10 5.28
CA ILE A 77 8.23 8.69 6.62
C ILE A 77 8.31 7.56 7.64
N VAL A 78 9.33 7.62 8.49
CA VAL A 78 9.49 6.70 9.62
C VAL A 78 9.32 7.49 10.92
N GLY A 79 8.27 7.15 11.67
CA GLY A 79 8.14 7.58 13.05
C GLY A 79 9.08 6.77 13.93
N VAL A 80 10.15 7.38 14.44
CA VAL A 80 11.10 6.70 15.31
C VAL A 80 10.76 6.92 16.80
N GLN A 81 10.81 5.85 17.57
CA GLN A 81 10.73 5.89 19.04
C GLN A 81 11.95 5.25 19.70
N THR A 82 12.69 4.42 18.95
CA THR A 82 13.86 3.67 19.40
C THR A 82 15.02 3.85 18.42
N ILE A 83 16.24 3.64 18.91
CA ILE A 83 17.48 3.71 18.11
C ILE A 83 17.52 2.60 17.05
N GLU A 84 16.91 1.45 17.35
CA GLU A 84 16.82 0.30 16.43
C GLU A 84 16.10 0.66 15.13
N HIS A 85 15.03 1.46 15.21
CA HIS A 85 14.32 1.93 14.02
C HIS A 85 15.21 2.79 13.11
N VAL A 86 16.08 3.62 13.69
CA VAL A 86 17.03 4.45 12.92
C VAL A 86 18.06 3.56 12.21
N LYS A 87 18.58 2.55 12.91
CA LYS A 87 19.56 1.61 12.36
C LYS A 87 19.00 0.73 11.24
N ALA A 88 17.69 0.51 11.20
CA ALA A 88 17.03 -0.26 10.14
C ALA A 88 16.79 0.54 8.84
N MET A 89 16.91 1.87 8.86
CA MET A 89 16.62 2.73 7.69
C MET A 89 17.54 2.51 6.47
N PRO A 90 18.87 2.32 6.63
CA PRO A 90 19.75 2.13 5.47
C PRO A 90 19.39 0.88 4.67
N GLU A 91 18.96 -0.19 5.34
CA GLU A 91 18.53 -1.42 4.66
C GLU A 91 17.19 -1.21 3.95
N ALA A 92 16.28 -0.41 4.52
CA ALA A 92 15.02 -0.02 3.86
C ALA A 92 15.24 0.66 2.50
N MET A 93 16.27 1.52 2.41
CA MET A 93 16.60 2.22 1.17
C MET A 93 17.20 1.31 0.09
N ARG A 94 17.65 0.09 0.45
CA ARG A 94 18.24 -0.88 -0.49
C ARG A 94 17.22 -1.84 -1.08
N VAL A 95 16.02 -1.91 -0.51
CA VAL A 95 14.96 -2.81 -0.99
C VAL A 95 14.41 -2.30 -2.31
N SER A 96 14.33 -3.19 -3.29
CA SER A 96 13.62 -2.96 -4.54
C SER A 96 12.53 -4.01 -4.68
N LEU A 97 11.28 -3.58 -4.70
CA LEU A 97 10.14 -4.48 -4.80
C LEU A 97 9.94 -4.91 -6.25
N SER A 98 9.77 -6.22 -6.45
CA SER A 98 9.37 -6.76 -7.74
C SER A 98 7.90 -6.47 -8.04
N LYS A 99 7.50 -6.60 -9.31
CA LYS A 99 6.09 -6.43 -9.71
C LYS A 99 5.17 -7.41 -8.97
N SER A 100 5.62 -8.65 -8.75
CA SER A 100 4.87 -9.65 -8.00
C SER A 100 4.70 -9.29 -6.52
N ASP A 101 5.68 -8.63 -5.91
CA ASP A 101 5.57 -8.18 -4.51
C ASP A 101 4.53 -7.06 -4.37
N ILE A 102 4.50 -6.15 -5.35
CA ILE A 102 3.52 -5.07 -5.41
C ILE A 102 2.11 -5.64 -5.62
N GLU A 103 1.93 -6.55 -6.57
CA GLU A 103 0.65 -7.22 -6.82
C GLU A 103 0.18 -8.04 -5.61
N GLY A 104 1.11 -8.75 -4.97
CA GLY A 104 0.85 -9.49 -3.72
C GLY A 104 0.32 -8.58 -2.62
N THR A 105 0.95 -7.42 -2.44
CA THR A 105 0.52 -6.42 -1.44
C THR A 105 -0.84 -5.82 -1.78
N GLN A 106 -1.08 -5.49 -3.06
CA GLN A 106 -2.38 -4.94 -3.51
C GLN A 106 -3.52 -5.96 -3.42
N SER A 107 -3.23 -7.25 -3.59
CA SER A 107 -4.23 -8.32 -3.46
C SER A 107 -4.62 -8.66 -2.02
N ALA A 108 -3.78 -8.28 -1.04
CA ALA A 108 -4.01 -8.59 0.38
C ALA A 108 -5.27 -7.92 0.95
N TYR A 109 -5.69 -6.80 0.35
CA TYR A 109 -6.91 -6.09 0.70
C TYR A 109 -7.63 -5.61 -0.55
N LYS A 110 -8.95 -5.81 -0.62
CA LYS A 110 -9.76 -5.29 -1.72
C LYS A 110 -9.87 -3.76 -1.62
N PHE A 111 -9.03 -3.06 -2.37
CA PHE A 111 -9.09 -1.61 -2.48
C PHE A 111 -10.34 -1.17 -3.27
N ASP A 112 -11.14 -0.29 -2.66
CA ASP A 112 -12.25 0.38 -3.32
C ASP A 112 -11.89 1.85 -3.54
N PRO A 113 -11.69 2.30 -4.80
CA PRO A 113 -11.33 3.68 -5.09
C PRO A 113 -12.48 4.66 -4.84
N LEU A 114 -13.69 4.17 -4.52
CA LEU A 114 -14.93 4.93 -4.34
C LEU A 114 -15.33 5.73 -5.59
N PHE A 115 -16.49 6.37 -5.53
CA PHE A 115 -16.95 7.27 -6.60
C PHE A 115 -16.02 8.49 -6.71
N PRO A 116 -15.69 8.99 -7.93
CA PRO A 116 -16.14 8.56 -9.26
C PRO A 116 -15.31 7.42 -9.87
N MET A 117 -14.15 7.09 -9.32
CA MET A 117 -13.21 6.14 -9.93
C MET A 117 -13.79 4.73 -10.04
N SER A 118 -14.60 4.30 -9.07
CA SER A 118 -15.34 3.03 -9.15
C SER A 118 -16.34 3.01 -10.31
N PHE A 119 -16.96 4.14 -10.64
CA PHE A 119 -17.88 4.27 -11.77
C PHE A 119 -17.17 4.38 -13.13
N LEU A 120 -16.00 5.02 -13.17
CA LEU A 120 -15.25 5.18 -14.42
C LEU A 120 -14.52 3.90 -14.84
N PHE A 121 -13.95 3.17 -13.87
CA PHE A 121 -13.02 2.06 -14.16
C PHE A 121 -13.49 0.69 -13.69
N ASN A 122 -14.49 0.61 -12.80
CA ASN A 122 -14.94 -0.65 -12.21
C ASN A 122 -16.47 -0.76 -12.15
N HIS A 123 -17.20 -0.11 -13.06
CA HIS A 123 -18.66 -0.10 -13.04
C HIS A 123 -19.26 -1.48 -13.33
N ARG A 124 -18.64 -2.23 -14.24
CA ARG A 124 -19.05 -3.57 -14.66
C ARG A 124 -18.50 -4.69 -13.77
N ASN A 125 -17.63 -4.37 -12.80
CA ASN A 125 -16.95 -5.34 -11.93
C ASN A 125 -16.17 -6.45 -12.67
N ASP A 126 -15.66 -6.14 -13.85
CA ASP A 126 -14.92 -7.06 -14.74
C ASP A 126 -13.39 -6.93 -14.63
N GLN A 127 -12.88 -5.86 -14.00
CA GLN A 127 -11.44 -5.64 -13.81
C GLN A 127 -11.13 -5.03 -12.42
N PRO A 128 -9.97 -5.38 -11.82
CA PRO A 128 -9.52 -4.73 -10.60
C PRO A 128 -9.08 -3.29 -10.88
N TYR A 129 -9.30 -2.39 -9.91
CA TYR A 129 -8.81 -1.02 -10.01
C TYR A 129 -7.28 -0.97 -9.86
N SER A 130 -6.61 -0.27 -10.78
CA SER A 130 -5.17 -0.04 -10.73
C SER A 130 -4.83 1.39 -11.18
N LEU A 131 -3.76 1.96 -10.61
CA LEU A 131 -3.23 3.26 -11.04
C LEU A 131 -2.63 3.23 -12.45
N ALA A 132 -2.38 2.03 -12.99
CA ALA A 132 -1.91 1.83 -14.36
C ALA A 132 -3.03 2.01 -15.41
N LEU A 133 -4.31 2.03 -15.00
CA LEU A 133 -5.43 2.22 -15.91
C LEU A 133 -5.40 3.61 -16.56
N THR A 134 -5.76 3.67 -17.83
CA THR A 134 -5.69 4.86 -18.70
C THR A 134 -7.09 5.27 -19.17
N ALA A 135 -7.19 6.37 -19.93
CA ALA A 135 -8.47 6.78 -20.51
C ALA A 135 -9.09 5.70 -21.43
N ALA A 136 -8.27 4.83 -22.02
CA ALA A 136 -8.75 3.70 -22.82
C ALA A 136 -9.50 2.65 -21.98
N ASP A 137 -9.19 2.56 -20.69
CA ASP A 137 -9.79 1.60 -19.75
C ASP A 137 -11.05 2.16 -19.06
N ASN A 138 -11.45 3.39 -19.41
CA ASN A 138 -12.68 4.00 -18.89
C ASN A 138 -13.90 3.35 -19.56
N GLN A 139 -14.69 2.65 -18.75
CA GLN A 139 -15.79 1.82 -19.23
C GLN A 139 -16.92 2.63 -19.87
N GLN A 140 -17.16 3.85 -19.38
CA GLN A 140 -18.18 4.73 -19.95
C GLN A 140 -17.75 5.25 -21.32
N CYS A 141 -16.46 5.58 -21.46
CA CYS A 141 -15.90 6.02 -22.73
C CYS A 141 -15.90 4.90 -23.78
N GLN A 142 -15.56 3.67 -23.38
CA GLN A 142 -15.57 2.49 -24.27
C GLN A 142 -16.94 2.21 -24.89
N MET A 143 -18.03 2.56 -24.20
CA MET A 143 -19.39 2.39 -24.72
C MET A 143 -19.71 3.34 -25.88
N ALA A 144 -19.06 4.51 -25.92
CA ALA A 144 -19.35 5.57 -26.88
C ALA A 144 -18.30 5.69 -27.99
N ALA A 145 -17.03 5.39 -27.69
CA ALA A 145 -15.93 5.58 -28.63
C ALA A 145 -14.74 4.65 -28.32
N TRP A 146 -13.97 4.33 -29.36
CA TRP A 146 -12.65 3.72 -29.20
C TRP A 146 -11.61 4.79 -28.89
N ILE A 147 -11.04 4.77 -27.69
CA ILE A 147 -9.98 5.71 -27.28
C ILE A 147 -8.64 4.97 -27.33
N ASN A 148 -7.69 5.52 -28.08
CA ASN A 148 -6.30 5.10 -28.00
C ASN A 148 -5.58 6.01 -26.98
N SER A 149 -5.02 5.43 -25.92
CA SER A 149 -4.30 6.17 -24.86
C SER A 149 -2.88 5.64 -24.77
N PRO A 150 -1.86 6.52 -24.65
CA PRO A 150 -0.49 6.07 -24.48
C PRO A 150 -0.33 5.26 -23.16
N PRO A 151 0.55 4.25 -23.14
CA PRO A 151 0.87 3.53 -21.92
C PRO A 151 1.50 4.46 -20.86
N LYS A 152 1.26 4.15 -19.59
CA LYS A 152 1.62 4.94 -18.40
C LYS A 152 3.02 4.69 -17.84
#